data_AF-A0A1X0SGP7-F1
#
_entry.id   AF-A0A1X0SGP7-F1
#
_cell.length_a   1.000
_cell.length_b   1.000
_cell.length_c   1.000
_cell.angle_alpha   90.00
_cell.angle_beta   90.00
_cell.angle_gamma   90.00
#
_symmetry.space_group_name_H-M   'P 1'
#
loop_
_entity.id
_entity.type
_entity.pdbx_description
1 polymer ?
#
loop_
_entity_poly.entity_id
_entity_poly.type
_entity_poly.pdbx_seq_one_letter_code
_entity_poly.pdbx_strand_id
1 'polypeptide(L)'
;TGDATKDLSLDKLQKKMLVLLTVATMWRPRSDLGNLQHRVVTFVEFEGNIIGATLVARQPKEMQPKASKIGITMNENLCPVRTLHAF
;
A
#
# COMPACT_ATOMS: atom_id res chain seq x y z
N THR A 1 17.23 -7.27 13.49
CA THR A 1 17.57 -6.93 12.09
C THR A 1 16.71 -5.75 11.71
N GLY A 2 17.30 -4.58 11.48
CA GLY A 2 16.56 -3.32 11.36
C GLY A 2 15.63 -3.29 10.14
N ASP A 3 14.46 -2.67 10.32
CA ASP A 3 13.51 -2.40 9.24
C ASP A 3 14.15 -1.42 8.24
N ALA A 4 14.83 -1.98 7.23
CA ALA A 4 15.56 -1.24 6.21
C ALA A 4 14.66 -0.30 5.40
N THR A 5 13.32 -0.38 5.56
CA THR A 5 12.36 0.52 4.96
C THR A 5 12.43 1.93 5.55
N LYS A 6 12.72 2.05 6.85
CA LYS A 6 12.76 3.34 7.57
C LYS A 6 13.98 4.18 7.22
N ASP A 7 15.04 3.54 6.75
CA ASP A 7 16.30 4.19 6.37
C ASP A 7 16.32 4.62 4.88
N LEU A 8 15.24 4.41 4.14
CA LEU A 8 15.15 4.81 2.73
C LEU A 8 14.85 6.30 2.60
N SER A 9 15.47 6.94 1.60
CA SER A 9 15.03 8.27 1.17
C SER A 9 13.58 8.23 0.66
N LEU A 10 12.89 9.37 0.75
CA LEU A 10 11.49 9.48 0.33
C LEU A 10 11.24 8.96 -1.10
N ASP A 11 12.11 9.31 -2.06
CA ASP A 11 12.02 8.83 -3.45
C ASP A 11 12.17 7.30 -3.56
N LYS A 12 13.09 6.70 -2.79
CA LYS A 12 13.26 5.25 -2.77
C LYS A 12 12.07 4.55 -2.11
N LEU A 13 11.53 5.15 -1.04
CA LEU A 13 10.36 4.64 -0.34
C LEU A 13 9.12 4.69 -1.24
N GLN A 14 8.91 5.78 -1.97
CA GLN A 14 7.84 5.93 -2.98
C GLN A 14 7.94 4.86 -4.08
N LYS A 15 9.13 4.65 -4.64
CA LYS A 15 9.35 3.64 -5.68
C LYS A 15 9.09 2.23 -5.16
N LYS A 16 9.60 1.92 -3.96
CA LYS A 16 9.37 0.64 -3.28
C LYS A 16 7.88 0.39 -3.05
N MET A 17 7.18 1.38 -2.51
CA MET A 17 5.74 1.34 -2.28
C MET A 17 4.98 1.08 -3.58
N LEU A 18 5.29 1.82 -4.65
CA LEU A 18 4.65 1.66 -5.95
C LEU A 18 4.81 0.24 -6.50
N VAL A 19 6.03 -0.32 -6.44
CA VAL A 19 6.31 -1.70 -6.89
C VAL A 19 5.55 -2.72 -6.05
N LEU A 20 5.65 -2.64 -4.72
CA LEU A 20 5.03 -3.61 -3.82
C LEU A 20 3.50 -3.57 -3.93
N LEU A 21 2.89 -2.38 -4.01
CA LEU A 21 1.45 -2.25 -4.19
C LEU A 21 0.99 -2.77 -5.55
N THR A 22 1.74 -2.49 -6.62
CA THR A 22 1.44 -3.03 -7.96
C THR A 22 1.39 -4.54 -7.93
N VAL A 23 2.38 -5.20 -7.32
CA VAL A 23 2.43 -6.67 -7.23
C VAL A 23 1.33 -7.20 -6.31
N ALA A 24 1.10 -6.57 -5.16
CA ALA A 24 0.13 -7.05 -4.17
C ALA A 24 -1.33 -6.91 -4.63
N THR A 25 -1.63 -5.94 -5.48
CA THR A 25 -3.00 -5.62 -5.91
C THR A 25 -3.28 -5.92 -7.37
N MET A 26 -2.22 -6.09 -8.18
CA MET A 26 -2.27 -6.10 -9.64
C MET A 26 -2.90 -4.83 -10.24
N TRP A 27 -2.86 -3.72 -9.50
CA TRP A 27 -3.33 -2.42 -9.97
C TRP A 27 -2.32 -1.79 -10.92
N ARG A 28 -2.82 -1.07 -11.93
CA ARG A 28 -1.97 -0.42 -12.92
C ARG A 28 -1.24 0.75 -12.25
N PRO A 29 0.10 0.81 -12.32
CA PRO A 29 0.87 1.86 -11.64
C PRO A 29 0.43 3.28 -11.99
N ARG A 30 0.08 3.53 -13.26
CA ARG A 30 -0.26 4.88 -13.73
C ARG A 30 -1.73 5.26 -13.51
N SER A 31 -2.68 4.39 -13.86
CA SER A 31 -4.11 4.74 -13.82
C SER A 31 -4.76 4.50 -12.46
N ASP A 32 -4.32 3.46 -11.75
CA ASP A 32 -4.93 3.06 -10.49
C ASP A 32 -4.12 3.63 -9.32
N LEU A 33 -2.81 3.36 -9.29
CA LEU A 33 -1.92 3.84 -8.23
C LEU A 33 -1.48 5.30 -8.40
N GLY A 34 -1.43 5.81 -9.63
CA GLY A 34 -1.10 7.22 -9.90
C GLY A 34 -2.17 8.21 -9.40
N ASN A 35 -3.39 7.71 -9.14
CA ASN A 35 -4.50 8.49 -8.60
C ASN A 35 -4.79 8.17 -7.12
N LEU A 36 -3.89 7.45 -6.45
CA LEU A 36 -4.08 7.00 -5.08
C LEU A 36 -3.89 8.19 -4.12
N GLN A 37 -4.97 8.60 -3.47
CA GLN A 37 -4.95 9.65 -2.44
C GLN A 37 -4.94 9.01 -1.05
N HIS A 38 -4.39 9.67 -0.02
CA HIS A 38 -4.34 9.11 1.34
C HIS A 38 -5.72 8.63 1.87
N ARG A 39 -6.81 9.29 1.46
CA ARG A 39 -8.20 8.91 1.80
C ARG A 39 -8.68 7.56 1.25
N VAL A 40 -7.90 6.93 0.37
CA VAL A 40 -8.25 5.64 -0.23
C VAL A 40 -7.62 4.44 0.48
N VAL A 41 -6.83 4.68 1.54
CA VAL A 41 -6.18 3.64 2.34
C VAL A 41 -6.87 3.54 3.69
N THR A 42 -7.22 2.33 4.10
CA THR A 42 -7.74 2.05 5.44
C THR A 42 -6.96 0.88 6.03
N PHE A 43 -6.17 1.14 7.07
CA PHE A 43 -5.46 0.08 7.78
C PHE A 43 -6.43 -0.76 8.59
N VAL A 44 -6.14 -2.06 8.67
CA VAL A 44 -6.86 -3.02 9.50
C VAL A 44 -5.96 -3.33 10.68
N GLU A 45 -6.47 -3.13 11.89
CA GLU A 45 -5.74 -3.33 13.13
C GLU A 45 -6.41 -4.41 13.98
N PHE A 46 -5.58 -5.17 14.72
CA PHE A 46 -6.02 -6.14 15.71
C PHE A 46 -5.06 -6.07 16.90
N GLU A 47 -5.60 -5.87 18.10
CA GLU A 47 -4.82 -5.73 19.34
C GLU A 47 -3.70 -4.66 19.25
N GLY A 48 -3.98 -3.53 18.60
CA GLY A 48 -3.01 -2.43 18.44
C GLY A 48 -1.93 -2.69 17.39
N ASN A 49 -1.99 -3.80 16.66
CA ASN A 49 -1.07 -4.12 15.58
C ASN A 49 -1.77 -4.03 14.23
N ILE A 50 -1.12 -3.41 13.25
CA ILE A 50 -1.60 -3.44 11.86
C ILE A 50 -1.49 -4.88 11.35
N ILE A 51 -2.57 -5.41 10.81
CA ILE A 51 -2.66 -6.75 10.21
C ILE A 51 -2.98 -6.72 8.71
N GLY A 52 -3.35 -5.56 8.18
CA GLY A 52 -3.63 -5.40 6.76
C GLY A 52 -3.97 -3.97 6.36
N ALA A 53 -4.33 -3.79 5.10
CA ALA A 53 -4.90 -2.56 4.59
C ALA A 53 -5.94 -2.86 3.49
N THR A 54 -6.93 -1.99 3.40
CA THR A 54 -7.88 -1.93 2.30
C THR A 54 -7.58 -0.69 1.46
N LEU A 55 -7.39 -0.89 0.16
CA LEU A 55 -7.18 0.16 -0.82
C LEU A 55 -8.45 0.32 -1.65
N VAL A 56 -8.92 1.55 -1.86
CA VAL A 56 -10.18 1.84 -2.59
C VAL A 56 -9.98 2.93 -3.64
N ALA A 57 -9.66 2.56 -4.88
CA ALA A 57 -9.57 3.50 -5.98
C ALA A 57 -10.98 3.99 -6.37
N ARG A 58 -11.26 5.26 -6.08
CA ARG A 58 -12.48 5.95 -6.50
C ARG A 58 -12.16 6.72 -7.77
N GLN A 59 -12.34 6.10 -8.94
CA GLN A 59 -12.27 6.86 -10.18
C GLN A 59 -13.55 7.68 -10.35
N PRO A 60 -13.48 8.96 -10.76
CA PRO A 60 -14.66 9.80 -10.93
C PRO A 60 -15.61 9.35 -12.05
N LYS A 61 -15.22 8.36 -12.88
CA LYS A 61 -16.00 7.89 -14.03
C LYS A 61 -16.53 6.45 -13.90
N GLU A 62 -16.16 5.70 -12.87
CA GLU A 62 -16.63 4.32 -12.69
C GLU A 62 -17.69 4.26 -11.58
N MET A 63 -18.87 3.71 -11.90
CA MET A 63 -19.99 3.55 -10.93
C MET A 63 -19.63 2.65 -9.74
N GLN A 64 -18.61 1.80 -9.87
CA GLN A 64 -18.14 0.95 -8.78
C GLN A 64 -16.67 1.23 -8.46
N PRO A 65 -16.35 1.55 -7.19
CA PRO A 65 -14.96 1.74 -6.80
C PRO A 65 -14.21 0.40 -6.82
N LYS A 66 -12.97 0.42 -7.32
CA LYS A 66 -12.08 -0.74 -7.29
C LYS A 66 -11.47 -0.85 -5.89
N ALA A 67 -11.64 -2.00 -5.24
CA ALA A 67 -11.12 -2.24 -3.91
C ALA A 67 -10.18 -3.45 -3.87
N SER A 68 -9.18 -3.41 -2.99
CA SER A 68 -8.29 -4.56 -2.74
C SER A 68 -7.90 -4.60 -1.28
N LYS A 69 -7.98 -5.80 -0.70
CA LYS A 69 -7.54 -6.06 0.68
C LYS A 69 -6.19 -6.75 0.62
N ILE A 70 -5.21 -6.18 1.31
CA ILE A 70 -3.84 -6.71 1.39
C ILE A 70 -3.51 -7.04 2.85
N GLY A 71 -2.91 -8.20 3.08
CA GLY A 71 -2.46 -8.65 4.41
C GLY A 71 -0.97 -8.38 4.63
N ILE A 72 -0.53 -8.54 5.88
CA ILE A 72 0.91 -8.54 6.20
C ILE A 72 1.58 -9.79 5.64
N THR A 73 2.82 -9.64 5.17
CA THR A 73 3.67 -10.73 4.71
C THR A 73 4.78 -10.99 5.71
N MET A 74 5.29 -12.23 5.76
CA MET A 74 6.34 -12.63 6.72
C MET A 74 7.65 -11.86 6.53
N ASN A 75 7.96 -11.46 5.30
CA ASN A 75 9.15 -10.67 5.00
C ASN A 75 8.83 -9.19 5.18
N GLU A 76 9.25 -8.61 6.30
CA GLU A 76 9.00 -7.20 6.64
C GLU A 76 9.50 -6.24 5.56
N ASN A 77 10.66 -6.52 4.96
CA ASN A 77 11.24 -5.69 3.91
C ASN A 77 10.43 -5.70 2.61
N LEU A 78 9.65 -6.75 2.35
CA LEU A 78 8.80 -6.89 1.17
C LEU A 78 7.31 -6.73 1.52
N CYS A 79 6.99 -6.28 2.73
CA CYS A 79 5.62 -6.14 3.16
C CYS A 79 5.00 -4.85 2.59
N PRO A 80 3.99 -4.95 1.69
CA PRO A 80 3.34 -3.78 1.12
C PRO A 80 2.63 -2.97 2.19
N VAL A 81 2.00 -3.62 3.19
CA VAL A 81 1.27 -2.96 4.27
C VAL A 81 2.21 -2.15 5.18
N ARG A 82 3.35 -2.72 5.57
CA ARG A 82 4.33 -2.00 6.39
C ARG A 82 5.01 -0.88 5.64
N THR A 83 5.35 -1.10 4.37
CA THR A 83 5.92 -0.06 3.51
C THR A 83 4.92 1.09 3.30
N LEU A 84 3.64 0.77 3.11
CA LEU A 84 2.53 1.72 2.99
C LEU A 84 2.29 2.52 4.29
N HIS A 85 2.48 1.92 5.45
CA HIS A 85 2.35 2.60 6.74
C HIS A 85 3.56 3.49 7.08
N ALA A 86 4.74 3.16 6.56
CA ALA A 86 5.96 3.94 6.78
C ALA A 86 6.05 5.19 5.89
N PHE A 87 5.30 5.24 4.78
CA PHE A 87 5.25 6.35 3.83
C PHE A 87 4.14 7.34 4.19
#